data_AF-A0A1E4T3Q7-F1
#
_entry.id   AF-A0A1E4T3Q7-F1
#
_cell.length_a   1.000
_cell.length_b   1.000
_cell.length_c   1.000
_cell.angle_alpha   90.00
_cell.angle_beta   90.00
_cell.angle_gamma   90.00
#
_symmetry.space_group_name_H-M   'P 1'
#
loop_
_entity.id
_entity.type
_entity.pdbx_description
1 polymer ?
#
loop_
_entity_poly.entity_id
_entity_poly.type
_entity_poly.pdbx_seq_one_letter_code
_entity_poly.pdbx_strand_id
1 'polypeptide(L)'
;MGWFSWISKTDGQQGWQKASRDEINLDRNNLDLPSDLNNYLESQTSKLSDREFKGLINKQLNGPQQDQDADTYTKARELLILSEMKHRSETQTDTEAEEQSEAKNAKQKAIPKKFDRLNSGQKTSTLSQDQINEMERFKTYIRNNDLQEAVLTNCTELQIKYFECIREKGRFLMHECTPLSDFHATCKNLQKMAFITFDYNSMQTIDQCEVAKFKIDKVFNRHFKTLDDTLDDRKYLEYSKDLKWEREVFYKQFNR
;
A
#
# COMPACT_ATOMS: atom_id res chain seq x y z
N MET A 1 -62.80 30.23 -13.99
CA MET A 1 -62.47 28.81 -14.19
C MET A 1 -61.23 28.76 -15.09
N GLY A 2 -60.16 28.06 -14.71
CA GLY A 2 -58.95 27.90 -15.54
C GLY A 2 -59.27 27.10 -16.81
N TRP A 3 -58.76 27.40 -18.02
CA TRP A 3 -57.36 27.57 -18.48
C TRP A 3 -56.56 26.25 -18.56
N PHE A 4 -56.17 25.93 -19.81
CA PHE A 4 -55.31 24.84 -20.30
C PHE A 4 -55.74 23.36 -20.12
N SER A 5 -56.21 22.78 -21.23
CA SER A 5 -56.20 21.33 -21.47
C SER A 5 -54.87 20.90 -22.11
N TRP A 6 -54.44 19.68 -21.84
CA TRP A 6 -53.06 19.22 -22.04
C TRP A 6 -52.79 18.53 -23.39
N ILE A 7 -51.53 18.56 -23.79
CA ILE A 7 -50.97 17.95 -25.00
C ILE A 7 -50.96 16.41 -24.91
N SER A 8 -51.23 15.75 -26.03
CA SER A 8 -51.29 14.28 -26.16
C SER A 8 -49.93 13.57 -26.05
N LYS A 9 -49.99 12.30 -25.68
CA LYS A 9 -48.85 11.38 -25.47
C LYS A 9 -48.30 10.76 -26.75
N THR A 10 -47.02 10.34 -26.63
CA THR A 10 -46.36 9.16 -27.25
C THR A 10 -46.51 8.90 -28.75
N ASP A 11 -45.38 8.89 -29.46
CA ASP A 11 -44.70 7.63 -29.84
C ASP A 11 -43.26 7.89 -30.27
N GLY A 12 -42.36 6.92 -30.06
CA GLY A 12 -40.92 7.12 -30.27
C GLY A 12 -40.04 5.94 -29.85
N GLN A 13 -40.33 4.74 -30.36
CA GLN A 13 -39.52 3.55 -30.12
C GLN A 13 -38.85 3.07 -31.42
N GLN A 14 -37.57 2.67 -31.30
CA GLN A 14 -36.79 1.87 -32.26
C GLN A 14 -36.36 2.56 -33.58
N GLY A 15 -35.09 2.38 -33.98
CA GLY A 15 -34.63 2.90 -35.28
C GLY A 15 -33.13 3.02 -35.58
N TRP A 16 -32.20 2.61 -34.71
CA TRP A 16 -30.76 2.63 -35.03
C TRP A 16 -30.21 1.23 -35.31
N GLN A 17 -30.23 0.84 -36.59
CA GLN A 17 -29.43 -0.27 -37.11
C GLN A 17 -28.69 0.15 -38.39
N LYS A 18 -27.41 -0.29 -38.46
CA LYS A 18 -26.57 -0.46 -39.66
C LYS A 18 -26.04 0.80 -40.38
N ALA A 19 -24.80 1.12 -40.01
CA ALA A 19 -23.69 1.33 -40.95
C ALA A 19 -22.48 0.55 -40.38
N SER A 20 -22.08 -0.59 -40.99
CA SER A 20 -20.79 -0.75 -41.70
C SER A 20 -19.61 -0.16 -40.92
N ARG A 21 -18.81 -0.93 -40.18
CA ARG A 21 -17.98 -2.11 -40.56
C ARG A 21 -16.91 -1.78 -41.62
N ASP A 22 -15.99 -0.89 -41.25
CA ASP A 22 -14.63 -0.89 -41.79
C ASP A 22 -13.71 -1.67 -40.85
N GLU A 23 -12.90 -2.58 -41.42
CA GLU A 23 -12.00 -3.46 -40.67
C GLU A 23 -10.64 -2.78 -40.47
N ILE A 24 -10.37 -2.28 -39.26
CA ILE A 24 -9.02 -1.91 -38.86
C ILE A 24 -8.30 -3.17 -38.38
N ASN A 25 -7.63 -3.84 -39.30
CA ASN A 25 -6.62 -4.86 -38.98
C ASN A 25 -5.41 -4.15 -38.35
N LEU A 26 -5.34 -4.16 -37.01
CA LEU A 26 -4.16 -3.78 -36.25
C LEU A 26 -3.36 -5.03 -35.90
N ASP A 27 -2.32 -5.29 -36.68
CA ASP A 27 -1.31 -6.33 -36.42
C ASP A 27 -0.75 -6.18 -35.00
N ARG A 28 -0.99 -7.18 -34.15
CA ARG A 28 -0.60 -7.15 -32.73
C ARG A 28 0.87 -7.52 -32.46
N ASN A 29 1.68 -7.70 -33.50
CA ASN A 29 2.99 -8.34 -33.41
C ASN A 29 4.19 -7.44 -33.78
N ASN A 30 4.02 -6.10 -33.85
CA ASN A 30 5.13 -5.16 -34.07
C ASN A 30 5.00 -3.89 -33.22
N LEU A 31 5.03 -4.05 -31.90
CA LEU A 31 5.67 -3.05 -31.05
C LEU A 31 7.07 -3.57 -30.69
N ASP A 32 8.09 -3.10 -31.43
CA ASP A 32 9.48 -3.25 -31.02
C ASP A 32 9.70 -2.45 -29.72
N LEU A 33 9.51 -3.12 -28.58
CA LEU A 33 10.01 -2.61 -27.31
C LEU A 33 11.54 -2.56 -27.40
N PRO A 34 12.20 -1.51 -26.88
CA PRO A 34 13.65 -1.47 -26.80
C PRO A 34 14.19 -2.75 -26.14
N SER A 35 15.25 -3.34 -26.73
CA SER A 35 15.85 -4.61 -26.27
C SER A 35 16.08 -4.63 -24.76
N ASP A 36 16.50 -3.50 -24.22
CA ASP A 36 16.88 -3.32 -22.83
C ASP A 36 15.66 -3.39 -21.90
N LEU A 37 14.50 -2.92 -22.37
CA LEU A 37 13.24 -3.00 -21.63
C LEU A 37 12.67 -4.42 -21.66
N ASN A 38 12.78 -5.13 -22.79
CA ASN A 38 12.35 -6.54 -22.85
C ASN A 38 13.26 -7.44 -21.99
N ASN A 39 14.59 -7.25 -22.05
CA ASN A 39 15.55 -7.93 -21.18
C ASN A 39 15.31 -7.62 -19.69
N TYR A 40 14.89 -6.40 -19.34
CA TYR A 40 14.54 -6.04 -17.97
C TYR A 40 13.25 -6.74 -17.49
N LEU A 41 12.23 -6.86 -18.35
CA LEU A 41 11.00 -7.57 -18.02
C LEU A 41 11.23 -9.09 -17.90
N GLU A 42 11.96 -9.71 -18.83
CA GLU A 42 12.31 -11.14 -18.78
C GLU A 42 13.22 -11.51 -17.60
N SER A 43 14.02 -10.57 -17.08
CA SER A 43 14.83 -10.77 -15.86
C SER A 43 14.07 -10.50 -14.56
N GLN A 44 12.93 -9.77 -14.61
CA GLN A 44 12.03 -9.53 -13.48
C GLN A 44 10.92 -10.60 -13.34
N THR A 45 10.58 -11.33 -14.41
CA THR A 45 9.66 -12.49 -14.31
C THR A 45 10.33 -13.63 -13.54
N SER A 46 10.07 -13.66 -12.24
CA SER A 46 10.54 -14.67 -11.29
C SER A 46 10.37 -16.09 -11.82
N LYS A 47 11.49 -16.78 -12.03
CA LYS A 47 11.56 -18.21 -12.40
C LYS A 47 11.21 -19.11 -11.21
N LEU A 48 10.02 -18.96 -10.64
CA LEU A 48 9.41 -19.96 -9.78
C LEU A 48 8.83 -21.05 -10.68
N SER A 49 9.38 -22.26 -10.59
CA SER A 49 8.84 -23.39 -11.35
C SER A 49 7.45 -23.78 -10.82
N ASP A 50 6.59 -24.34 -11.68
CA ASP A 50 5.27 -24.86 -11.28
C ASP A 50 5.35 -25.87 -10.11
N ARG A 51 6.51 -26.51 -9.94
CA ARG A 51 6.81 -27.43 -8.86
C ARG A 51 7.02 -26.71 -7.52
N GLU A 52 7.70 -25.56 -7.52
CA GLU A 52 7.89 -24.71 -6.34
C GLU A 52 6.58 -23.99 -5.99
N PHE A 53 5.85 -23.49 -6.99
CA PHE A 53 4.53 -22.87 -6.80
C PHE A 53 3.54 -23.85 -6.15
N LYS A 54 3.43 -25.09 -6.65
CA LYS A 54 2.61 -26.15 -6.02
C LYS A 54 3.13 -26.54 -4.62
N GLY A 55 4.43 -26.44 -4.40
CA GLY A 55 5.04 -26.66 -3.07
C GLY A 55 4.57 -25.64 -2.04
N LEU A 56 4.49 -24.36 -2.41
CA LEU A 56 3.98 -23.28 -1.54
C LEU A 56 2.49 -23.45 -1.22
N ILE A 57 1.66 -23.73 -2.24
CA ILE A 57 0.21 -23.99 -2.07
C ILE A 57 -0.05 -25.15 -1.10
N ASN A 58 0.66 -26.28 -1.26
CA ASN A 58 0.49 -27.42 -0.35
C ASN A 58 0.98 -27.13 1.08
N LYS A 59 1.95 -26.24 1.26
CA LYS A 59 2.50 -25.86 2.57
C LYS A 59 1.56 -24.91 3.33
N GLN A 60 0.83 -24.05 2.64
CA GLN A 60 -0.26 -23.26 3.25
C GLN A 60 -1.50 -24.10 3.58
N LEU A 61 -1.82 -25.12 2.77
CA LEU A 61 -3.00 -25.97 2.99
C LEU A 61 -2.81 -27.08 4.05
N ASN A 62 -1.58 -27.52 4.33
CA ASN A 62 -1.30 -28.65 5.22
C ASN A 62 -0.11 -28.44 6.18
N GLY A 63 0.27 -27.18 6.47
CA GLY A 63 1.33 -26.83 7.43
C GLY A 63 0.84 -26.87 8.89
N PRO A 64 1.71 -27.16 9.89
CA PRO A 64 1.30 -27.47 11.26
C PRO A 64 0.94 -26.23 12.09
N GLN A 65 0.13 -26.45 13.14
CA GLN A 65 -0.03 -25.51 14.24
C GLN A 65 1.33 -25.20 14.88
N GLN A 66 1.69 -23.92 14.98
CA GLN A 66 2.83 -23.48 15.78
C GLN A 66 2.53 -22.11 16.40
N ASP A 67 2.20 -22.12 17.70
CA ASP A 67 1.76 -20.96 18.48
C ASP A 67 2.92 -20.01 18.84
N GLN A 68 3.55 -19.33 17.87
CA GLN A 68 4.66 -18.40 18.13
C GLN A 68 4.49 -16.97 17.57
N ASP A 69 3.58 -16.73 16.63
CA ASP A 69 3.40 -15.38 16.04
C ASP A 69 2.44 -14.47 16.84
N ALA A 70 1.70 -15.01 17.81
CA ALA A 70 0.74 -14.26 18.63
C ALA A 70 1.39 -13.21 19.56
N ASP A 71 2.60 -13.49 20.05
CA ASP A 71 3.31 -12.60 20.98
C ASP A 71 3.79 -11.31 20.29
N THR A 72 4.25 -11.40 19.04
CA THR A 72 4.73 -10.23 18.29
C THR A 72 3.62 -9.22 18.02
N TYR A 73 2.43 -9.71 17.61
CA TYR A 73 1.26 -8.85 17.37
C TYR A 73 0.73 -8.23 18.67
N THR A 74 0.71 -8.99 19.77
CA THR A 74 0.28 -8.50 21.08
C THR A 74 1.22 -7.41 21.62
N LYS A 75 2.54 -7.62 21.49
CA LYS A 75 3.55 -6.65 21.94
C LYS A 75 3.57 -5.35 21.11
N ALA A 76 3.34 -5.44 19.80
CA ALA A 76 3.14 -4.26 18.95
C ALA A 76 1.89 -3.46 19.36
N ARG A 77 0.80 -4.15 19.73
CA ARG A 77 -0.45 -3.55 20.20
C ARG A 77 -0.29 -2.85 21.57
N GLU A 78 0.48 -3.41 22.50
CA GLU A 78 0.77 -2.79 23.80
C GLU A 78 1.62 -1.51 23.67
N LEU A 79 2.65 -1.52 22.82
CA LEU A 79 3.47 -0.33 22.53
C LEU A 79 2.65 0.82 21.91
N LEU A 80 1.62 0.49 21.12
CA LEU A 80 0.69 1.45 20.54
C LEU A 80 -0.18 2.14 21.62
N ILE A 81 -0.71 1.37 22.57
CA ILE A 81 -1.52 1.91 23.69
C ILE A 81 -0.67 2.83 24.59
N LEU A 82 0.58 2.45 24.87
CA LEU A 82 1.51 3.26 25.67
C LEU A 82 1.86 4.61 25.01
N SER A 83 1.98 4.67 23.68
CA SER A 83 2.26 5.92 22.96
C SER A 83 1.04 6.84 22.87
N GLU A 84 -0.17 6.30 22.71
CA GLU A 84 -1.42 7.08 22.77
C GLU A 84 -1.65 7.70 24.17
N MET A 85 -1.28 7.00 25.26
CA MET A 85 -1.38 7.56 26.62
C MET A 85 -0.36 8.67 26.90
N LYS A 86 0.86 8.56 26.38
CA LYS A 86 1.92 9.57 26.62
C LYS A 86 1.62 10.91 25.93
N HIS A 87 1.16 10.88 24.67
CA HIS A 87 0.87 12.11 23.92
C HIS A 87 -0.28 12.97 24.48
N ARG A 88 -1.09 12.43 25.41
CA ARG A 88 -2.18 13.18 26.04
C ARG A 88 -1.77 14.00 27.26
N SER A 89 -0.52 13.91 27.72
CA SER A 89 -0.04 14.53 28.97
C SER A 89 0.92 15.71 28.79
N GLU A 90 1.39 16.01 27.58
CA GLU A 90 2.49 16.97 27.33
C GLU A 90 2.04 18.24 26.59
N THR A 91 0.73 18.52 26.48
CA THR A 91 0.19 19.68 25.76
C THR A 91 -0.23 20.83 26.68
N GLN A 92 0.67 21.32 27.55
CA GLN A 92 0.52 22.62 28.24
C GLN A 92 1.83 23.07 28.93
N THR A 93 2.67 23.83 28.21
CA THR A 93 3.32 25.12 28.58
C THR A 93 4.54 25.35 27.68
N ASP A 94 4.59 26.49 27.00
CA ASP A 94 5.69 26.98 26.15
C ASP A 94 6.03 28.46 26.51
N THR A 95 7.06 29.03 25.85
CA THR A 95 7.63 30.42 25.98
C THR A 95 8.57 30.60 27.20
N GLU A 96 9.77 31.23 27.15
CA GLU A 96 10.39 32.26 26.27
C GLU A 96 11.90 31.93 25.96
N ALA A 97 12.54 32.33 24.83
CA ALA A 97 13.38 33.54 24.54
C ALA A 97 14.62 33.76 25.45
N GLU A 98 15.81 34.28 25.07
CA GLU A 98 16.43 34.89 23.85
C GLU A 98 17.86 34.28 23.62
N GLU A 99 18.40 34.05 22.40
CA GLU A 99 19.21 34.93 21.49
C GLU A 99 20.48 35.63 22.06
N GLN A 100 21.66 35.35 21.47
CA GLN A 100 22.74 36.35 21.25
C GLN A 100 23.84 35.87 20.29
N SER A 101 24.37 36.78 19.47
CA SER A 101 25.47 36.56 18.52
C SER A 101 26.50 37.68 18.61
N GLU A 102 27.79 37.37 18.44
CA GLU A 102 28.79 38.42 18.19
C GLU A 102 29.98 37.91 17.35
N ALA A 103 30.59 38.83 16.59
CA ALA A 103 31.50 38.52 15.48
C ALA A 103 32.97 38.88 15.77
N LYS A 104 33.91 38.35 14.95
CA LYS A 104 35.15 39.07 14.60
C LYS A 104 35.80 38.57 13.30
N ASN A 105 36.42 39.52 12.59
CA ASN A 105 37.06 39.40 11.28
C ASN A 105 38.53 38.94 11.38
N ALA A 106 39.08 38.35 10.31
CA ALA A 106 40.13 38.99 9.48
C ALA A 106 40.70 38.08 8.35
N LYS A 107 41.15 38.73 7.28
CA LYS A 107 41.72 38.14 6.05
C LYS A 107 43.13 37.57 6.26
N GLN A 108 43.48 36.54 5.48
CA GLN A 108 44.78 36.51 4.76
C GLN A 108 44.71 35.66 3.48
N LYS A 109 45.49 36.06 2.46
CA LYS A 109 45.59 35.41 1.14
C LYS A 109 46.77 34.43 1.11
N ALA A 110 46.62 33.25 0.49
CA ALA A 110 47.63 32.66 -0.41
C ALA A 110 47.17 31.32 -1.04
N ILE A 111 47.40 31.18 -2.34
CA ILE A 111 47.36 29.97 -3.19
C ILE A 111 48.52 30.18 -4.20
N PRO A 112 49.29 29.18 -4.70
CA PRO A 112 49.07 27.73 -4.70
C PRO A 112 50.29 26.84 -4.29
N LYS A 113 50.11 25.52 -4.48
CA LYS A 113 51.11 24.44 -4.67
C LYS A 113 51.68 23.77 -3.41
N LYS A 114 51.12 22.60 -3.10
CA LYS A 114 51.80 21.31 -3.33
C LYS A 114 50.76 20.20 -3.52
N PHE A 115 51.07 19.26 -4.41
CA PHE A 115 50.24 18.09 -4.69
C PHE A 115 50.66 16.96 -3.73
N ASP A 116 50.46 17.20 -2.43
CA ASP A 116 50.82 16.21 -1.42
C ASP A 116 49.81 15.06 -1.44
N ARG A 117 50.34 13.84 -1.59
CA ARG A 117 49.59 12.59 -1.64
C ARG A 117 48.94 12.31 -0.28
N LEU A 118 47.79 12.93 -0.03
CA LEU A 118 46.87 12.43 0.98
C LEU A 118 46.22 11.16 0.44
N ASN A 119 46.78 10.01 0.83
CA ASN A 119 45.99 8.84 1.14
C ASN A 119 45.00 9.25 2.25
N SER A 120 43.94 9.95 1.86
CA SER A 120 42.70 9.99 2.63
C SER A 120 42.14 8.59 2.54
N GLY A 121 42.63 7.72 3.43
CA GLY A 121 41.97 6.48 3.74
C GLY A 121 40.61 6.86 4.26
N GLN A 122 39.62 6.90 3.35
CA GLN A 122 38.22 6.96 3.71
C GLN A 122 38.02 5.80 4.66
N LYS A 123 37.90 6.13 5.96
CA LYS A 123 37.42 5.19 6.96
C LYS A 123 35.99 4.88 6.54
N THR A 124 35.83 3.86 5.71
CA THR A 124 34.56 3.19 5.52
C THR A 124 34.11 2.83 6.92
N SER A 125 33.12 3.56 7.44
CA SER A 125 32.56 3.31 8.75
C SER A 125 31.98 1.90 8.70
N THR A 126 32.71 0.93 9.23
CA THR A 126 32.27 -0.45 9.29
C THR A 126 30.96 -0.45 10.07
N LEU A 127 29.86 -0.82 9.40
CA LEU A 127 28.55 -0.89 10.03
C LEU A 127 28.65 -1.81 11.26
N SER A 128 27.94 -1.47 12.33
CA SER A 128 27.81 -2.38 13.47
C SER A 128 27.24 -3.71 12.99
N GLN A 129 27.65 -4.81 13.62
CA GLN A 129 27.02 -6.11 13.38
C GLN A 129 25.50 -6.04 13.57
N ASP A 130 25.02 -5.22 14.53
CA ASP A 130 23.60 -5.00 14.77
C ASP A 130 22.91 -4.28 13.60
N GLN A 131 23.56 -3.30 12.97
CA GLN A 131 23.04 -2.60 11.79
C GLN A 131 22.98 -3.54 10.58
N ILE A 132 23.97 -4.41 10.41
CA ILE A 132 23.97 -5.45 9.36
C ILE A 132 22.79 -6.40 9.60
N ASN A 133 22.64 -6.93 10.82
CA ASN A 133 21.54 -7.82 11.21
C ASN A 133 20.16 -7.16 11.01
N GLU A 134 20.01 -5.87 11.34
CA GLU A 134 18.77 -5.11 11.13
C GLU A 134 18.45 -4.90 9.65
N MET A 135 19.44 -4.53 8.83
CA MET A 135 19.28 -4.42 7.38
C MET A 135 18.91 -5.76 6.73
N GLU A 136 19.47 -6.88 7.20
CA GLU A 136 19.12 -8.22 6.72
C GLU A 136 17.71 -8.65 7.12
N ARG A 137 17.30 -8.35 8.36
CA ARG A 137 15.90 -8.53 8.82
C ARG A 137 14.94 -7.71 7.97
N PHE A 138 15.22 -6.44 7.73
CA PHE A 138 14.36 -5.57 6.92
C PHE A 138 14.27 -6.05 5.45
N LYS A 139 15.39 -6.42 4.82
CA LYS A 139 15.40 -7.01 3.47
C LYS A 139 14.57 -8.29 3.38
N THR A 140 14.68 -9.16 4.38
CA THR A 140 13.90 -10.40 4.46
C THR A 140 12.41 -10.11 4.65
N TYR A 141 12.09 -9.15 5.52
CA TYR A 141 10.73 -8.71 5.77
C TYR A 141 10.06 -8.14 4.50
N ILE A 142 10.67 -7.17 3.81
CA ILE A 142 10.12 -6.55 2.58
C ILE A 142 9.96 -7.57 1.46
N ARG A 143 10.87 -8.55 1.34
CA ARG A 143 10.74 -9.62 0.35
C ARG A 143 9.51 -10.51 0.61
N ASN A 144 9.15 -10.70 1.88
CA ASN A 144 8.02 -11.53 2.29
C ASN A 144 6.73 -10.72 2.51
N ASN A 145 6.81 -9.40 2.60
CA ASN A 145 5.70 -8.46 2.80
C ASN A 145 5.82 -7.36 1.74
N ASP A 146 5.84 -7.75 0.47
CA ASP A 146 5.82 -6.78 -0.61
C ASP A 146 4.44 -6.09 -0.69
N LEU A 147 4.29 -5.12 -1.60
CA LEU A 147 3.01 -4.41 -1.73
C LEU A 147 1.83 -5.35 -2.09
N GLN A 148 2.06 -6.46 -2.80
CA GLN A 148 0.99 -7.41 -3.09
C GLN A 148 0.63 -8.22 -1.85
N GLU A 149 1.61 -8.73 -1.10
CA GLU A 149 1.35 -9.51 0.11
C GLU A 149 0.74 -8.66 1.23
N ALA A 150 1.15 -7.40 1.37
CA ALA A 150 0.53 -6.44 2.30
C ALA A 150 -0.95 -6.17 1.96
N VAL A 151 -1.26 -6.03 0.66
CA VAL A 151 -2.64 -5.89 0.17
C VAL A 151 -3.47 -7.17 0.41
N LEU A 152 -2.89 -8.35 0.15
CA LEU A 152 -3.56 -9.64 0.40
C LEU A 152 -3.80 -9.85 1.90
N THR A 153 -2.82 -9.54 2.75
CA THR A 153 -2.93 -9.61 4.21
C THR A 153 -4.15 -8.83 4.69
N ASN A 154 -4.27 -7.55 4.34
CA ASN A 154 -5.39 -6.71 4.76
C ASN A 154 -6.76 -7.18 4.20
N CYS A 155 -6.80 -7.82 3.02
CA CYS A 155 -8.04 -8.34 2.43
C CYS A 155 -8.37 -9.80 2.79
N THR A 156 -7.51 -10.49 3.56
CA THR A 156 -7.64 -11.92 3.88
C THR A 156 -8.98 -12.27 4.53
N GLU A 157 -9.52 -11.42 5.40
CA GLU A 157 -10.80 -11.69 6.08
C GLU A 157 -11.97 -11.83 5.09
N LEU A 158 -11.98 -11.02 4.01
CA LEU A 158 -12.99 -11.13 2.95
C LEU A 158 -12.79 -12.37 2.09
N GLN A 159 -11.54 -12.77 1.85
CA GLN A 159 -11.21 -14.00 1.13
C GLN A 159 -11.68 -15.25 1.91
N ILE A 160 -11.48 -15.26 3.24
CA ILE A 160 -11.99 -16.32 4.12
C ILE A 160 -13.52 -16.38 4.03
N LYS A 161 -14.22 -15.26 4.26
CA LYS A 161 -15.69 -15.19 4.17
C LYS A 161 -16.23 -15.69 2.82
N TYR A 162 -15.56 -15.37 1.72
CA TYR A 162 -15.92 -15.87 0.38
C TYR A 162 -15.80 -17.41 0.28
N PHE A 163 -14.70 -17.99 0.78
CA PHE A 163 -14.54 -19.45 0.78
C PHE A 163 -15.51 -20.16 1.75
N GLU A 164 -15.83 -19.55 2.89
CA GLU A 164 -16.84 -20.08 3.81
C GLU A 164 -18.23 -20.08 3.17
N CYS A 165 -18.61 -18.99 2.47
CA CYS A 165 -19.83 -18.96 1.68
C CYS A 165 -19.88 -20.09 0.64
N ILE A 166 -18.81 -20.31 -0.13
CA ILE A 166 -18.75 -21.42 -1.11
C ILE A 166 -18.89 -22.79 -0.41
N ARG A 167 -18.27 -22.97 0.76
CA ARG A 167 -18.34 -24.21 1.54
C ARG A 167 -19.77 -24.49 2.02
N GLU A 168 -20.48 -23.47 2.47
CA GLU A 168 -21.86 -23.58 3.00
C GLU A 168 -22.91 -23.72 1.90
N LYS A 169 -22.81 -22.93 0.84
CA LYS A 169 -23.75 -22.90 -0.29
C LYS A 169 -23.51 -24.03 -1.29
N GLY A 170 -22.30 -24.57 -1.33
CA GLY A 170 -21.88 -25.61 -2.27
C GLY A 170 -21.73 -25.10 -3.71
N ARG A 171 -21.20 -25.96 -4.58
CA ARG A 171 -20.81 -25.59 -5.96
C ARG A 171 -21.94 -25.06 -6.84
N PHE A 172 -23.20 -25.42 -6.56
CA PHE A 172 -24.36 -25.04 -7.38
C PHE A 172 -24.88 -23.63 -7.08
N LEU A 173 -24.60 -23.08 -5.89
CA LEU A 173 -25.07 -21.77 -5.44
C LEU A 173 -23.93 -20.75 -5.29
N MET A 174 -22.78 -20.97 -5.94
CA MET A 174 -21.63 -20.04 -5.85
C MET A 174 -21.93 -18.60 -6.31
N HIS A 175 -22.97 -18.40 -7.12
CA HIS A 175 -23.43 -17.07 -7.53
C HIS A 175 -23.96 -16.23 -6.36
N GLU A 176 -24.46 -16.85 -5.29
CA GLU A 176 -24.84 -16.14 -4.05
C GLU A 176 -23.62 -15.59 -3.31
N CYS A 177 -22.42 -16.14 -3.57
CA CYS A 177 -21.15 -15.70 -2.98
C CYS A 177 -20.41 -14.67 -3.85
N THR A 178 -20.89 -14.37 -5.06
CA THR A 178 -20.28 -13.39 -5.97
C THR A 178 -20.06 -12.01 -5.33
N PRO A 179 -21.01 -11.43 -4.56
CA PRO A 179 -20.79 -10.13 -3.91
C PRO A 179 -19.60 -10.10 -2.93
N LEU A 180 -19.27 -11.23 -2.28
CA LEU A 180 -18.08 -11.34 -1.43
C LEU A 180 -16.79 -11.41 -2.27
N SER A 181 -16.83 -12.05 -3.44
CA SER A 181 -15.72 -12.07 -4.39
C SER A 181 -15.43 -10.68 -4.93
N ASP A 182 -16.48 -9.96 -5.34
CA ASP A 182 -16.40 -8.60 -5.86
C ASP A 182 -15.93 -7.62 -4.77
N PHE A 183 -16.42 -7.76 -3.53
CA PHE A 183 -15.96 -6.94 -2.41
C PHE A 183 -14.48 -7.23 -2.07
N HIS A 184 -14.04 -8.48 -2.11
CA HIS A 184 -12.64 -8.84 -1.97
C HIS A 184 -11.76 -8.25 -3.10
N ALA A 185 -12.24 -8.26 -4.35
CA ALA A 185 -11.54 -7.62 -5.46
C ALA A 185 -11.44 -6.09 -5.28
N THR A 186 -12.53 -5.44 -4.86
CA THR A 186 -12.57 -4.00 -4.57
C THR A 186 -11.68 -3.64 -3.37
N CYS A 187 -11.67 -4.45 -2.32
CA CYS A 187 -10.73 -4.32 -1.20
C CYS A 187 -9.28 -4.25 -1.70
N LYS A 188 -8.85 -5.21 -2.52
CA LYS A 188 -7.47 -5.23 -3.03
C LYS A 188 -7.12 -3.99 -3.84
N ASN A 189 -8.06 -3.48 -4.64
CA ASN A 189 -7.85 -2.25 -5.42
C ASN A 189 -7.72 -1.02 -4.51
N LEU A 190 -8.60 -0.85 -3.52
CA LEU A 190 -8.57 0.27 -2.58
C LEU A 190 -7.33 0.23 -1.68
N GLN A 191 -7.03 -0.94 -1.11
CA GLN A 191 -5.82 -1.18 -0.31
C GLN A 191 -4.56 -0.87 -1.12
N LYS A 192 -4.45 -1.34 -2.38
CA LYS A 192 -3.31 -1.03 -3.26
C LYS A 192 -3.10 0.47 -3.44
N MET A 193 -4.17 1.22 -3.71
CA MET A 193 -4.08 2.68 -3.84
C MET A 193 -3.70 3.37 -2.52
N ALA A 194 -4.09 2.80 -1.39
CA ALA A 194 -3.72 3.30 -0.08
C ALA A 194 -2.25 3.02 0.30
N PHE A 195 -1.71 1.83 -0.01
CA PHE A 195 -0.29 1.55 0.15
C PHE A 195 0.60 2.42 -0.75
N ILE A 196 0.14 2.71 -1.98
CA ILE A 196 0.78 3.72 -2.84
C ILE A 196 0.71 5.10 -2.20
N THR A 197 -0.44 5.49 -1.64
CA THR A 197 -0.62 6.78 -0.94
C THR A 197 0.31 6.93 0.27
N PHE A 198 0.66 5.84 0.97
CA PHE A 198 1.62 5.84 2.08
C PHE A 198 3.09 5.74 1.63
N ASP A 199 3.36 5.65 0.32
CA ASP A 199 4.67 5.40 -0.28
C ASP A 199 5.34 4.12 0.26
N TYR A 200 4.58 3.03 0.44
CA TYR A 200 5.00 1.79 1.11
C TYR A 200 6.36 1.22 0.63
N ASN A 201 6.57 1.15 -0.68
CA ASN A 201 7.81 0.65 -1.28
C ASN A 201 9.07 1.50 -0.98
N SER A 202 8.89 2.70 -0.41
CA SER A 202 9.99 3.60 -0.02
C SER A 202 10.34 3.54 1.47
N MET A 203 9.61 2.74 2.27
CA MET A 203 9.86 2.60 3.71
C MET A 203 11.22 1.94 3.96
N GLN A 204 11.78 2.17 5.15
CA GLN A 204 13.15 1.80 5.51
C GLN A 204 13.25 0.92 6.75
N THR A 205 12.16 0.79 7.51
CA THR A 205 12.09 -0.05 8.71
C THR A 205 10.85 -0.94 8.71
N ILE A 206 10.89 -2.03 9.46
CA ILE A 206 9.75 -2.94 9.63
C ILE A 206 8.57 -2.19 10.29
N ASP A 207 8.86 -1.37 11.31
CA ASP A 207 7.87 -0.59 12.05
C ASP A 207 7.08 0.38 11.14
N GLN A 208 7.75 1.03 10.18
CA GLN A 208 7.08 1.87 9.18
C GLN A 208 6.08 1.06 8.37
N CYS A 209 6.47 -0.15 7.95
CA CYS A 209 5.64 -1.02 7.13
C CYS A 209 4.41 -1.53 7.89
N GLU A 210 4.59 -2.03 9.12
CA GLU A 210 3.48 -2.53 9.95
C GLU A 210 2.53 -1.43 10.39
N VAL A 211 3.04 -0.25 10.79
CA VAL A 211 2.18 0.89 11.15
C VAL A 211 1.37 1.38 9.94
N ALA A 212 1.95 1.39 8.74
CA ALA A 212 1.22 1.71 7.52
C ALA A 212 0.15 0.64 7.20
N LYS A 213 0.50 -0.65 7.23
CA LYS A 213 -0.44 -1.79 7.06
C LYS A 213 -1.66 -1.62 7.96
N PHE A 214 -1.43 -1.39 9.25
CA PHE A 214 -2.45 -1.22 10.27
C PHE A 214 -3.29 0.05 10.07
N LYS A 215 -2.67 1.21 9.80
CA LYS A 215 -3.41 2.47 9.57
C LYS A 215 -4.33 2.37 8.35
N ILE A 216 -3.82 1.83 7.25
CA ILE A 216 -4.58 1.66 6.01
C ILE A 216 -5.78 0.72 6.25
N ASP A 217 -5.55 -0.43 6.90
CA ASP A 217 -6.63 -1.37 7.21
C ASP A 217 -7.68 -0.76 8.14
N LYS A 218 -7.25 -0.09 9.22
CA LYS A 218 -8.12 0.60 10.18
C LYS A 218 -9.00 1.67 9.52
N VAL A 219 -8.53 2.34 8.47
CA VAL A 219 -9.33 3.30 7.70
C VAL A 219 -10.30 2.58 6.76
N PHE A 220 -9.84 1.57 6.02
CA PHE A 220 -10.71 0.76 5.15
C PHE A 220 -11.88 0.16 5.93
N ASN A 221 -11.57 -0.56 7.02
CA ASN A 221 -12.55 -1.22 7.88
C ASN A 221 -13.43 -0.24 8.68
N ARG A 222 -13.12 1.06 8.73
CA ARG A 222 -13.99 2.08 9.33
C ARG A 222 -15.14 2.47 8.38
N HIS A 223 -14.84 2.57 7.09
CA HIS A 223 -15.75 3.11 6.08
C HIS A 223 -16.54 2.03 5.32
N PHE A 224 -15.92 0.88 5.07
CA PHE A 224 -16.47 -0.17 4.22
C PHE A 224 -16.69 -1.48 4.99
N LYS A 225 -17.95 -1.94 5.04
CA LYS A 225 -18.37 -3.22 5.62
C LYS A 225 -19.01 -4.15 4.58
N THR A 226 -19.55 -3.61 3.49
CA THR A 226 -20.16 -4.33 2.37
C THR A 226 -19.62 -3.83 1.02
N LEU A 227 -19.98 -4.53 -0.06
CA LEU A 227 -19.72 -4.05 -1.42
C LEU A 227 -20.40 -2.70 -1.69
N ASP A 228 -21.67 -2.55 -1.29
CA ASP A 228 -22.44 -1.32 -1.51
C ASP A 228 -21.81 -0.10 -0.84
N ASP A 229 -21.16 -0.28 0.31
CA ASP A 229 -20.43 0.79 0.99
C ASP A 229 -19.28 1.36 0.14
N THR A 230 -18.65 0.51 -0.70
CA THR A 230 -17.57 0.94 -1.62
C THR A 230 -18.09 1.65 -2.87
N LEU A 231 -19.40 1.60 -3.11
CA LEU A 231 -20.10 2.28 -4.21
C LEU A 231 -20.78 3.58 -3.75
N ASP A 232 -20.82 3.89 -2.45
CA ASP A 232 -21.28 5.19 -1.92
C ASP A 232 -20.15 6.24 -2.08
N ASP A 233 -20.32 7.15 -3.04
CA ASP A 233 -19.40 8.26 -3.33
C ASP A 233 -19.04 9.11 -2.09
N ARG A 234 -19.98 9.29 -1.14
CA ARG A 234 -19.73 10.06 0.08
C ARG A 234 -18.85 9.25 1.03
N LYS A 235 -19.10 7.95 1.20
CA LYS A 235 -18.20 7.08 1.98
C LYS A 235 -16.80 7.02 1.37
N TYR A 236 -16.70 6.94 0.05
CA TYR A 236 -15.43 6.99 -0.66
C TYR A 236 -14.69 8.32 -0.44
N LEU A 237 -15.41 9.46 -0.43
CA LEU A 237 -14.84 10.77 -0.13
C LEU A 237 -14.40 10.90 1.33
N GLU A 238 -15.14 10.35 2.29
CA GLU A 238 -14.78 10.33 3.71
C GLU A 238 -13.55 9.43 3.96
N TYR A 239 -13.54 8.21 3.41
CA TYR A 239 -12.37 7.32 3.35
C TYR A 239 -11.14 8.04 2.80
N SER A 240 -11.27 8.75 1.68
CA SER A 240 -10.17 9.48 1.03
C SER A 240 -9.62 10.64 1.87
N LYS A 241 -10.44 11.23 2.75
CA LYS A 241 -10.00 12.28 3.70
C LYS A 241 -9.28 11.67 4.89
N ASP A 242 -9.87 10.65 5.52
CA ASP A 242 -9.28 9.93 6.66
C ASP A 242 -7.93 9.31 6.29
N LEU A 243 -7.82 8.74 5.08
CA LEU A 243 -6.58 8.14 4.59
C LEU A 243 -5.45 9.17 4.41
N LYS A 244 -5.77 10.37 3.91
CA LYS A 244 -4.80 11.48 3.81
C LYS A 244 -4.37 11.96 5.19
N TRP A 245 -5.31 12.10 6.12
CA TRP A 245 -5.01 12.50 7.49
C TRP A 245 -4.12 11.47 8.21
N GLU A 246 -4.42 10.17 8.12
CA GLU A 246 -3.58 9.11 8.71
C GLU A 246 -2.17 9.07 8.07
N ARG A 247 -2.03 9.40 6.77
CA ARG A 247 -0.73 9.56 6.09
C ARG A 247 0.07 10.72 6.67
N GLU A 248 -0.56 11.89 6.86
CA GLU A 248 0.09 13.05 7.47
C GLU A 248 0.55 12.78 8.91
N VAL A 249 -0.26 12.06 9.70
CA VAL A 249 0.11 11.59 11.04
C VAL A 249 1.29 10.62 10.97
N PHE A 250 1.27 9.68 10.02
CA PHE A 250 2.35 8.72 9.80
C PHE A 250 3.68 9.39 9.40
N TYR A 251 3.66 10.40 8.53
CA TYR A 251 4.89 11.13 8.14
C TYR A 251 5.44 11.99 9.28
N LYS A 252 4.59 12.62 10.07
CA LYS A 252 5.00 13.30 11.31
C LYS A 252 5.63 12.32 12.32
N GLN A 253 5.09 11.11 12.44
CA GLN A 253 5.61 10.07 13.33
C GLN A 253 7.01 9.56 12.93
N PHE A 254 7.29 9.48 11.62
CA PHE A 254 8.54 8.91 11.10
C PHE A 254 9.48 9.93 10.45
N ASN A 255 9.26 11.23 10.67
CA ASN A 255 10.03 12.34 10.09
C ASN A 255 10.23 12.23 8.57
N ARG A 256 9.12 12.09 7.83
CA ARG A 256 9.09 12.04 6.34
C ARG A 256 8.38 13.25 5.75
#